data_AF-A0A1G1HJM4-F1
#
_entry.id   AF-A0A1G1HJM4-F1
#
_cell.length_a   1.000
_cell.length_b   1.000
_cell.length_c   1.000
_cell.angle_alpha   90.00
_cell.angle_beta   90.00
_cell.angle_gamma   90.00
#
_symmetry.space_group_name_H-M   'P 1'
#
loop_
_entity.id
_entity.type
_entity.pdbx_description
1 polymer ?
#
loop_
_entity_poly.entity_id
_entity_poly.type
_entity_poly.pdbx_seq_one_letter_code
_entity_poly.pdbx_strand_id
1 'polypeptide(L)'
;MSELRKDPISGRWVIISVERGKRPTDFISPSQRKKGGFCPFDHGNEHTAPPEIMAFRPPGTLPDSPGWTLRVVPNKFPALQIHGELNRAGEGIFDKINGIGAHEVVIETPEHNL
;
A
#
# COMPACT_ATOMS: atom_id res chain seq x y z
N MET A 1 24.56 21.81 16.23
CA MET A 1 24.72 20.81 17.32
C MET A 1 23.89 19.57 16.99
N SER A 2 24.47 18.37 17.12
CA SER A 2 23.74 17.12 16.95
C SER A 2 23.27 16.56 18.30
N GLU A 3 22.13 15.90 18.32
CA GLU A 3 21.55 15.28 19.52
C GLU A 3 20.97 13.89 19.19
N LEU A 4 20.81 13.06 20.22
CA LEU A 4 20.11 11.78 20.16
C LEU A 4 18.77 11.93 20.88
N ARG A 5 17.66 11.61 20.20
CA ARG A 5 16.32 11.56 20.80
C ARG A 5 15.73 10.17 20.69
N LYS A 6 15.09 9.70 21.75
CA LYS A 6 14.42 8.39 21.77
C LYS A 6 12.96 8.58 21.36
N ASP A 7 12.54 7.85 20.33
CA ASP A 7 11.14 7.79 19.93
C ASP A 7 10.35 6.95 20.95
N PRO A 8 9.32 7.51 21.61
CA PRO A 8 8.52 6.76 22.58
C PRO A 8 7.65 5.67 21.95
N ILE A 9 7.38 5.73 20.63
CA ILE A 9 6.53 4.76 19.94
C ILE A 9 7.33 3.50 19.59
N SER A 10 8.46 3.65 18.89
CA SER A 10 9.29 2.51 18.47
C SER A 10 10.41 2.14 19.45
N GLY A 11 10.71 3.00 20.43
CA GLY A 11 11.81 2.82 21.38
C GLY A 11 13.21 3.01 20.79
N ARG A 12 13.32 3.39 19.51
CA ARG A 12 14.60 3.56 18.80
C ARG A 12 15.22 4.93 19.07
N TRP A 13 16.54 4.99 19.05
CA TRP A 13 17.28 6.25 19.09
C TRP A 13 17.41 6.83 17.69
N VAL A 14 17.12 8.12 17.55
CA VAL A 14 17.22 8.88 16.30
C VAL A 14 18.29 9.96 16.46
N ILE A 15 19.15 10.08 15.46
CA ILE A 15 20.16 11.14 15.37
C ILE A 15 19.52 12.36 14.73
N ILE A 16 19.54 13.49 15.42
CA ILE A 16 19.15 14.79 14.88
C ILE A 16 20.41 15.61 14.65
N SER A 17 20.67 16.01 13.41
CA SER A 17 21.88 16.74 13.02
C SER A 17 21.57 17.73 11.89
N VAL A 18 21.00 18.88 12.25
CA VAL A 18 20.49 19.91 11.32
C VAL A 18 21.53 20.33 10.27
N GLU A 19 22.80 20.43 10.64
CA GLU A 19 23.89 20.87 9.75
C GLU A 19 24.17 19.90 8.58
N ARG A 20 23.73 18.63 8.64
CA ARG A 20 23.93 17.66 7.55
C ARG A 20 23.14 17.99 6.29
N GLY A 21 22.01 18.70 6.41
CA GLY A 21 21.20 19.12 5.25
C GLY A 21 21.88 20.18 4.37
N LYS A 22 22.95 20.82 4.86
CA LYS A 22 23.74 21.81 4.10
C LYS A 22 24.82 21.18 3.22
N ARG A 23 24.99 19.86 3.26
CA ARG A 23 25.98 19.17 2.43
C ARG A 23 25.56 19.26 0.96
N PRO A 24 26.49 19.59 0.04
CA PRO A 24 26.21 19.50 -1.39
C PRO A 24 25.71 18.09 -1.74
N THR A 25 24.68 18.02 -2.57
CA THR A 25 24.16 16.76 -3.12
C THR A 25 24.42 16.76 -4.61
N ASP A 26 25.26 15.84 -5.09
CA ASP A 26 25.61 15.70 -6.51
C ASP A 26 24.44 15.16 -7.35
N PHE A 27 23.37 14.68 -6.71
CA PHE A 27 22.22 14.05 -7.35
C PHE A 27 20.96 14.89 -7.13
N ILE A 28 20.35 15.31 -8.23
CA ILE A 28 19.01 15.89 -8.23
C ILE A 28 18.02 14.75 -7.96
N SER A 29 17.11 14.94 -6.99
CA SER A 29 16.02 13.99 -6.78
C SER A 29 15.25 13.83 -8.10
N PRO A 30 15.15 12.63 -8.67
CA PRO A 30 14.40 12.44 -9.91
C PRO A 30 12.97 12.90 -9.64
N SER A 31 12.52 13.92 -10.37
CA SER A 31 11.10 14.23 -10.39
C SER A 31 10.41 13.03 -11.02
N GLN A 32 9.56 12.36 -10.25
CA GLN A 32 8.70 11.34 -10.81
C GLN A 32 7.72 12.04 -11.74
N ARG A 33 8.05 12.11 -13.03
CA ARG A 33 7.05 12.47 -14.05
C ARG A 33 5.95 11.41 -13.97
N LYS A 34 4.70 11.84 -13.77
CA LYS A 34 3.53 10.97 -13.94
C LYS A 34 3.60 10.41 -15.37
N LYS A 35 3.94 9.13 -15.51
CA LYS A 35 3.82 8.44 -16.79
C LYS A 35 2.33 8.21 -17.01
N GLY A 36 1.76 8.84 -18.03
CA GLY A 36 0.42 8.48 -18.50
C GLY A 36 0.42 7.02 -18.98
N GLY A 37 -0.75 6.38 -18.97
CA GLY A 37 -0.90 5.00 -19.39
C GLY A 37 -2.19 4.38 -18.90
N PHE A 38 -2.36 3.09 -19.21
CA PHE A 38 -3.47 2.29 -18.70
C PHE A 38 -3.31 2.04 -17.19
N CYS A 39 -4.38 2.30 -16.44
CA CYS A 39 -4.46 2.04 -15.01
C CYS A 39 -5.67 1.14 -14.70
N PRO A 40 -5.48 -0.05 -14.09
CA PRO A 40 -6.56 -0.95 -13.70
C PRO A 40 -7.57 -0.39 -12.70
N PHE A 41 -7.22 0.71 -12.02
CA PHE A 41 -8.03 1.32 -10.96
C PHE A 41 -8.89 2.48 -11.46
N ASP A 42 -8.66 2.92 -12.70
CA ASP A 42 -9.46 4.00 -13.29
C ASP A 42 -10.87 3.52 -13.61
N HIS A 43 -11.80 4.47 -13.60
CA HIS A 43 -13.18 4.25 -14.02
C HIS A 43 -13.28 3.64 -15.43
N GLY A 44 -14.07 2.59 -15.60
CA GLY A 44 -14.22 1.86 -16.87
C GLY A 44 -13.29 0.64 -17.01
N ASN A 45 -12.26 0.54 -16.17
CA ASN A 45 -11.31 -0.58 -16.18
C ASN A 45 -11.60 -1.62 -15.10
N GLU A 46 -12.81 -1.62 -14.52
CA GLU A 46 -13.16 -2.45 -13.37
C GLU A 46 -12.90 -3.94 -13.63
N HIS A 47 -13.20 -4.40 -14.85
CA HIS A 47 -13.00 -5.76 -15.34
C HIS A 47 -11.53 -6.24 -15.36
N THR A 48 -10.57 -5.33 -15.17
CA THR A 48 -9.13 -5.64 -15.16
C THR A 48 -8.57 -5.84 -13.74
N ALA A 49 -9.35 -5.46 -12.73
CA ALA A 49 -9.09 -5.73 -11.32
C ALA A 49 -9.83 -7.01 -10.86
N PRO A 50 -9.40 -7.64 -9.76
CA PRO A 50 -10.21 -8.68 -9.12
C PRO A 50 -11.59 -8.16 -8.70
N PRO A 51 -12.60 -9.05 -8.54
CA PRO A 51 -13.94 -8.65 -8.12
C PRO A 51 -13.93 -7.85 -6.82
N GLU A 52 -14.76 -6.83 -6.76
CA GLU A 52 -14.84 -5.98 -5.58
C GLU A 52 -15.40 -6.71 -4.36
N ILE A 53 -14.77 -6.46 -3.20
CA ILE A 53 -15.27 -6.91 -1.89
C ILE A 53 -16.39 -5.97 -1.44
N MET A 54 -16.19 -4.67 -1.66
CA MET A 54 -17.14 -3.62 -1.35
C MET A 54 -16.91 -2.40 -2.23
N ALA A 55 -17.97 -1.62 -2.44
CA ALA A 55 -17.86 -0.34 -3.10
C ALA A 55 -18.98 0.62 -2.68
N PHE A 56 -18.64 1.90 -2.65
CA PHE A 56 -19.60 2.99 -2.46
C PHE A 56 -20.06 3.47 -3.83
N ARG A 57 -21.36 3.36 -4.09
CA ARG A 57 -21.99 3.71 -5.38
C ARG A 57 -23.47 4.04 -5.20
N PRO A 58 -24.10 4.76 -6.14
CA PRO A 58 -25.54 5.00 -6.11
C PRO A 58 -26.35 3.68 -6.14
N PRO A 59 -27.51 3.62 -5.47
CA PRO A 59 -28.41 2.46 -5.55
C PRO A 59 -28.80 2.12 -6.99
N GLY A 60 -28.90 0.83 -7.31
CA GLY A 60 -29.30 0.35 -8.64
C GLY A 60 -28.16 0.24 -9.66
N THR A 61 -26.92 0.52 -9.26
CA THR A 61 -25.72 0.24 -10.07
C THR A 61 -25.23 -1.20 -9.84
N LEU A 62 -24.59 -1.79 -10.85
CA LEU A 62 -24.09 -3.17 -10.78
C LEU A 62 -22.73 -3.22 -10.09
N PRO A 63 -22.36 -4.32 -9.40
CA PRO A 63 -20.99 -4.57 -8.95
C PRO A 63 -20.01 -4.65 -10.13
N ASP A 64 -18.73 -4.36 -9.87
CA ASP A 64 -17.64 -4.44 -10.86
C ASP A 64 -17.91 -3.62 -12.14
N SER A 65 -18.79 -2.62 -12.04
CA SER A 65 -19.12 -1.68 -13.10
C SER A 65 -18.78 -0.25 -12.69
N PRO A 66 -18.71 0.67 -13.67
CA PRO A 66 -18.46 2.08 -13.38
C PRO A 66 -19.58 2.73 -12.56
N GLY A 67 -19.32 3.92 -12.01
CA GLY A 67 -20.25 4.69 -11.16
C GLY A 67 -20.00 4.61 -9.64
N TRP A 68 -18.88 4.03 -9.23
CA TRP A 68 -18.43 4.02 -7.83
C TRP A 68 -17.64 5.29 -7.47
N THR A 69 -17.67 5.66 -6.20
CA THR A 69 -16.84 6.75 -5.63
C THR A 69 -15.63 6.21 -4.87
N LEU A 70 -15.77 5.03 -4.25
CA LEU A 70 -14.69 4.27 -3.64
C LEU A 70 -14.92 2.79 -3.86
N ARG A 71 -13.84 2.02 -4.07
CA ARG A 71 -13.91 0.57 -4.28
C ARG A 71 -12.79 -0.14 -3.53
N VAL A 72 -13.09 -1.29 -2.93
CA VAL A 72 -12.12 -2.18 -2.28
C VAL A 72 -12.09 -3.49 -3.05
N VAL A 73 -10.89 -3.89 -3.47
CA VAL A 73 -10.66 -5.14 -4.21
C VAL A 73 -9.57 -5.97 -3.52
N PRO A 74 -9.58 -7.31 -3.64
CA PRO A 74 -8.44 -8.12 -3.25
C PRO A 74 -7.20 -7.66 -4.02
N ASN A 75 -6.04 -7.61 -3.35
CA ASN A 75 -4.80 -7.37 -4.06
C ASN A 75 -4.53 -8.57 -4.99
N LYS A 76 -4.34 -8.30 -6.29
CA LYS A 76 -4.02 -9.32 -7.31
C LYS A 76 -2.70 -10.05 -7.02
N PHE A 77 -1.79 -9.39 -6.30
CA PHE A 77 -0.49 -9.92 -5.89
C PHE A 77 -0.38 -9.82 -4.35
N PRO A 78 -1.16 -10.62 -3.61
CA PRO A 78 -1.25 -10.46 -2.17
C PRO A 78 0.03 -10.94 -1.49
N ALA A 79 0.39 -10.31 -0.35
CA ALA A 79 1.58 -10.66 0.42
C ALA A 79 1.32 -11.86 1.36
N LEU A 80 0.05 -12.12 1.64
CA LEU A 80 -0.44 -13.15 2.55
C LEU A 80 -1.58 -13.92 1.86
N GLN A 81 -1.84 -15.14 2.31
CA GLN A 81 -2.95 -15.96 1.83
C GLN A 81 -4.10 -15.90 2.83
N ILE A 82 -5.34 -15.76 2.35
CA ILE A 82 -6.53 -15.70 3.21
C ILE A 82 -6.92 -17.06 3.81
N HIS A 83 -6.41 -18.16 3.25
CA HIS A 83 -6.68 -19.52 3.71
C HIS A 83 -5.40 -20.20 4.21
N GLY A 84 -5.55 -21.02 5.25
CA GLY A 84 -4.49 -21.85 5.81
C GLY A 84 -4.47 -21.79 7.33
N GLU A 85 -3.65 -22.63 7.94
CA GLU A 85 -3.44 -22.66 9.39
C GLU A 85 -2.17 -21.90 9.77
N LEU A 86 -2.21 -21.28 10.96
CA LEU A 86 -1.06 -20.66 11.64
C LEU A 86 -0.11 -21.76 12.12
N ASN A 87 0.61 -22.39 11.19
CA ASN A 87 1.59 -23.41 11.49
C ASN A 87 2.89 -22.75 11.96
N ARG A 88 3.05 -22.61 13.27
CA ARG A 88 4.29 -22.14 13.88
C ARG A 88 5.24 -23.31 14.09
N ALA A 89 6.46 -23.19 13.56
CA ALA A 89 7.50 -24.20 13.70
C ALA A 89 8.85 -23.55 14.06
N GLY A 90 9.64 -24.25 14.87
CA GLY A 90 11.02 -23.86 15.15
C GLY A 90 11.98 -24.35 14.06
N GLU A 91 12.96 -23.52 13.70
CA GLU A 91 14.06 -23.83 12.80
C GLU A 91 15.37 -23.39 13.43
N GLY A 92 15.98 -24.28 14.23
CA GLY A 92 17.15 -23.97 15.03
C GLY A 92 16.84 -22.91 16.10
N ILE A 93 17.45 -21.74 15.98
CA ILE A 93 17.22 -20.58 16.86
C ILE A 93 16.11 -19.65 16.35
N PHE A 94 15.49 -19.97 15.21
CA PHE A 94 14.48 -19.14 14.56
C PHE A 94 13.09 -19.76 14.69
N ASP A 95 12.06 -18.91 14.63
CA ASP A 95 10.67 -19.32 14.48
C ASP A 95 10.19 -18.98 13.07
N LYS A 96 9.43 -19.89 12.44
CA LYS A 96 8.69 -19.63 11.20
C LYS A 96 7.20 -19.82 11.44
N ILE A 97 6.41 -18.99 10.77
CA ILE A 97 4.94 -19.04 10.78
C ILE A 97 4.46 -18.85 9.35
N ASN A 98 3.39 -19.55 8.96
CA ASN A 98 2.73 -19.34 7.67
C ASN A 98 2.20 -17.89 7.54
N GLY A 99 2.34 -17.31 6.35
CA GLY A 99 1.84 -15.97 6.03
C GLY A 99 0.34 -15.95 5.74
N ILE A 100 -0.47 -16.00 6.80
CA ILE A 100 -1.94 -15.98 6.70
C ILE A 100 -2.48 -14.58 6.98
N GLY A 101 -3.33 -14.07 6.09
CA GLY A 101 -3.97 -12.76 6.20
C GLY A 101 -4.59 -12.29 4.89
N ALA A 102 -5.45 -11.28 4.98
CA ALA A 102 -6.04 -10.60 3.82
C ALA A 102 -5.17 -9.42 3.39
N HIS A 103 -5.03 -9.24 2.08
CA HIS A 103 -4.38 -8.08 1.49
C HIS A 103 -5.31 -7.48 0.45
N GLU A 104 -5.78 -6.28 0.71
CA GLU A 104 -6.76 -5.56 -0.09
C GLU A 104 -6.17 -4.25 -0.61
N VAL A 105 -6.71 -3.76 -1.72
CA VAL A 105 -6.41 -2.45 -2.28
C VAL A 105 -7.66 -1.59 -2.15
N VAL A 106 -7.50 -0.44 -1.50
CA VAL A 106 -8.53 0.61 -1.41
C VAL A 106 -8.28 1.61 -2.52
N ILE A 107 -9.24 1.71 -3.45
CA ILE A 107 -9.23 2.66 -4.56
C ILE A 107 -10.11 3.84 -4.12
N GLU A 108 -9.45 4.92 -3.70
CA GLU A 108 -10.09 6.06 -3.02
C GLU A 108 -10.92 6.95 -3.95
N THR A 109 -10.62 6.94 -5.25
CA THR A 109 -11.28 7.78 -6.24
C THR A 109 -11.25 7.12 -7.62
N PRO A 110 -12.30 7.30 -8.46
CA PRO A 110 -12.27 6.94 -9.87
C PRO A 110 -11.36 7.86 -10.71
N GLU A 111 -11.01 9.04 -10.21
CA GLU A 111 -10.26 10.08 -10.92
C GLU A 111 -8.74 9.95 -10.70
N HIS A 112 -8.02 9.44 -11.71
CA HIS A 112 -6.57 9.14 -11.65
C HIS A 112 -5.68 10.33 -11.25
N ASN A 113 -6.10 11.54 -11.57
CA ASN A 113 -5.28 12.74 -11.46
C ASN A 113 -5.71 13.69 -10.34
N LEU A 114 -6.68 13.30 -9.51
CA LEU A 114 -7.09 14.07 -8.35
C LEU A 114 -5.94 14.22 -7.35
#